data_AF-A0AB38PGF1-F1
#
_entry.id   AF-A0AB38PGF1-F1
#
_cell.length_a   1.000
_cell.length_b   1.000
_cell.length_c   1.000
_cell.angle_alpha   90.00
_cell.angle_beta   90.00
_cell.angle_gamma   90.00
#
_symmetry.space_group_name_H-M   'P 1'
#
loop_
_entity.id
_entity.type
_entity.pdbx_description
1 polymer ?
#
loop_
_entity_poly.entity_id
_entity_poly.type
_entity_poly.pdbx_seq_one_letter_code
_entity_poly.pdbx_strand_id
1 'polypeptide(L)'
;MAYRNQYPAGFKIYANTSKFVPKPGDIAVYTGGTYGHTNVVVGPSTTTHFTAVDQNWSPVSAAYGSRALLVKHSYSDGPGGVRYFVRPPYKAEPKKPKPKPTEPDKPKDNNTGTTPKPSDTEEAKEVKTILKDVKEIKFTIDDVETNFPAFIPHRIAKGKDRGRSPKKVLIRDAGTMCSVLDLYTTRRKYIRNAELPHYYIDRNYIWQPRYEQIEVPSAPDCLVIEVCGDYSDSKNDFILNEIHAMIYLIGRMKFHSIPMKQSSFIIESEYWRTILEHGAWNTVTKGQPSKKVEDKTIEALINLYQNREKLLNDIPSDKVSKRKIKVEVSKDDETTSTSNDKPKDTNTSTSKTTSVKKKQPTVTVVYSKYTYNNALNIQMARAPQVNYGSGWYNASRSATSAAMNNAKIWNNSKMRYQMLNLGKYQGIPVSKLNQILKGKGTLSGQGQAFADGCKKYNINEIYLIAHAFLESGYGTSNFASGRYGAYNYFGIGAYDSNPNYAMTLAKSYGWTTPAKAIIGGAKFVRRGYIDNGQQTLYRMRWNPQSPGTHQYATDINWCKHQANTIYNLYSQIGMKGEYFIRDRYKS
;
A
#
# COMPACT_ATOMS: atom_id res chain seq x y z
N MET A 1 -10.84 6.05 35.92
CA MET A 1 -9.77 6.97 35.48
C MET A 1 -8.47 6.61 36.16
N ALA A 2 -7.32 6.90 35.53
CA ALA A 2 -6.00 6.49 36.03
C ALA A 2 -5.77 6.90 37.49
N TYR A 3 -5.35 5.97 38.34
CA TYR A 3 -5.11 6.23 39.75
C TYR A 3 -3.94 7.22 39.92
N ARG A 4 -4.00 8.07 40.95
CA ARG A 4 -3.00 9.14 41.19
C ARG A 4 -1.56 8.63 41.27
N ASN A 5 -1.38 7.37 41.68
CA ASN A 5 -0.09 6.68 41.79
C ASN A 5 0.39 5.99 40.49
N GLN A 6 -0.37 6.07 39.40
CA GLN A 6 -0.06 5.43 38.11
C GLN A 6 0.45 6.40 37.05
N TYR A 7 0.63 7.69 37.38
CA TYR A 7 1.17 8.65 36.43
C TYR A 7 2.68 8.43 36.20
N PRO A 8 3.16 8.50 34.94
CA PRO A 8 4.57 8.34 34.62
C PRO A 8 5.47 9.37 35.32
N ALA A 9 6.74 9.01 35.50
CA ALA A 9 7.75 9.89 36.10
C ALA A 9 7.82 11.26 35.38
N GLY A 10 7.87 12.34 36.16
CA GLY A 10 7.94 13.73 35.67
C GLY A 10 6.59 14.43 35.51
N PHE A 11 5.46 13.72 35.62
CA PHE A 11 4.13 14.33 35.65
C PHE A 11 3.89 14.96 37.02
N LYS A 12 3.41 16.19 37.04
CA LYS A 12 3.07 16.94 38.26
C LYS A 12 1.57 17.09 38.40
N ILE A 13 1.04 16.91 39.60
CA ILE A 13 -0.39 17.05 39.89
C ILE A 13 -0.59 18.33 40.70
N TYR A 14 -1.46 19.21 40.22
CA TYR A 14 -1.84 20.46 40.86
C TYR A 14 -3.28 20.38 41.33
N ALA A 15 -3.52 20.69 42.60
CA ALA A 15 -4.87 20.74 43.14
C ALA A 15 -5.66 21.90 42.51
N ASN A 16 -6.96 21.67 42.27
CA ASN A 16 -7.85 22.76 41.88
C ASN A 16 -8.10 23.67 43.10
N THR A 17 -7.52 24.87 43.09
CA THR A 17 -7.65 25.88 44.15
C THR A 17 -8.04 27.21 43.52
N SER A 18 -8.64 28.12 44.30
CA SER A 18 -9.11 29.42 43.81
C SER A 18 -8.02 30.33 43.20
N LYS A 19 -6.75 30.02 43.46
CA LYS A 19 -5.59 30.76 42.93
C LYS A 19 -4.88 30.04 41.77
N PHE A 20 -5.26 28.81 41.46
CA PHE A 20 -4.57 28.01 40.44
C PHE A 20 -4.99 28.44 39.03
N VAL A 21 -4.00 28.54 38.13
CA VAL A 21 -4.22 28.83 36.71
C VAL A 21 -3.47 27.77 35.88
N PRO A 22 -4.18 26.91 35.11
CA PRO A 22 -3.56 25.88 34.30
C PRO A 22 -2.86 26.48 33.09
N LYS A 23 -1.75 25.86 32.71
CA LYS A 23 -0.97 26.25 31.53
C LYS A 23 -1.42 25.44 30.31
N PRO A 24 -1.22 25.96 29.09
CA PRO A 24 -1.38 25.16 27.89
C PRO A 24 -0.59 23.84 27.99
N GLY A 25 -1.25 22.73 27.68
CA GLY A 25 -0.76 21.37 27.86
C GLY A 25 -1.19 20.69 29.16
N ASP A 26 -1.66 21.43 30.17
CA ASP A 26 -2.21 20.80 31.37
C ASP A 26 -3.47 20.00 31.04
N ILE A 27 -3.70 18.91 31.76
CA ILE A 27 -4.86 18.04 31.61
C ILE A 27 -5.80 18.29 32.80
N ALA A 28 -7.00 18.80 32.55
CA ALA A 28 -8.02 18.92 33.59
C ALA A 28 -8.68 17.55 33.82
N VAL A 29 -8.88 17.16 35.09
CA VAL A 29 -9.38 15.83 35.45
C VAL A 29 -10.63 15.95 36.34
N TYR A 30 -11.74 15.34 35.91
CA TYR A 30 -13.05 15.41 36.56
C TYR A 30 -13.47 14.02 37.06
N THR A 31 -13.25 13.72 38.34
CA THR A 31 -13.52 12.38 38.90
C THR A 31 -14.84 12.30 39.67
N GLY A 32 -15.73 13.29 39.53
CA GLY A 32 -16.90 13.44 40.41
C GLY A 32 -18.21 12.79 39.95
N GLY A 33 -18.23 12.09 38.81
CA GLY A 33 -19.42 11.37 38.29
C GLY A 33 -19.16 9.89 38.05
N THR A 34 -20.20 9.16 37.61
CA THR A 34 -20.16 7.72 37.28
C THR A 34 -19.08 7.38 36.24
N TYR A 35 -18.82 8.30 35.32
CA TYR A 35 -17.73 8.24 34.36
C TYR A 35 -16.83 9.44 34.58
N GLY A 36 -15.52 9.19 34.67
CA GLY A 36 -14.55 10.28 34.77
C GLY A 36 -14.32 10.95 33.42
N HIS A 37 -14.06 12.26 33.44
CA HIS A 37 -13.80 13.06 32.24
C HIS A 37 -12.42 13.73 32.29
N THR A 38 -11.85 14.01 31.12
CA THR A 38 -10.59 14.77 31.00
C THR A 38 -10.57 15.64 29.75
N ASN A 39 -9.87 16.77 29.81
CA ASN A 39 -9.61 17.61 28.65
C ASN A 39 -8.21 18.22 28.69
N VAL A 40 -7.76 18.79 27.57
CA VAL A 40 -6.41 19.36 27.43
C VAL A 40 -6.49 20.87 27.30
N VAL A 41 -5.89 21.61 28.23
CA VAL A 41 -5.86 23.07 28.23
C VAL A 41 -5.02 23.57 27.06
N VAL A 42 -5.53 24.52 26.27
CA VAL A 42 -4.86 25.03 25.06
C VAL A 42 -4.86 26.55 24.94
N GLY A 43 -5.80 27.24 25.58
CA GLY A 43 -5.97 28.69 25.43
C GLY A 43 -5.61 29.46 26.70
N PRO A 44 -5.78 30.79 26.68
CA PRO A 44 -5.55 31.60 27.86
C PRO A 44 -6.42 31.11 29.02
N SER A 45 -5.80 30.99 30.20
CA SER A 45 -6.46 30.58 31.43
C SER A 45 -6.41 31.74 32.43
N THR A 46 -7.47 31.86 33.22
CA THR A 46 -7.57 32.79 34.35
C THR A 46 -7.90 32.01 35.62
N THR A 47 -8.05 32.68 36.76
CA THR A 47 -8.49 32.04 38.01
C THR A 47 -9.97 31.62 37.99
N THR A 48 -10.75 32.05 36.99
CA THR A 48 -12.19 31.74 36.90
C THR A 48 -12.56 30.80 35.76
N HIS A 49 -11.75 30.75 34.70
CA HIS A 49 -12.00 29.88 33.55
C HIS A 49 -10.72 29.51 32.79
N PHE A 50 -10.80 28.45 31.99
CA PHE A 50 -9.75 28.04 31.07
C PHE A 50 -10.34 27.51 29.77
N THR A 51 -9.59 27.59 28.67
CA THR A 51 -10.01 27.05 27.38
C THR A 51 -9.27 25.74 27.11
N ALA A 52 -10.02 24.68 26.82
CA ALA A 52 -9.50 23.34 26.57
C ALA A 52 -10.03 22.77 25.26
N VAL A 53 -9.28 21.84 24.67
CA VAL A 53 -9.79 20.91 23.67
C VAL A 53 -10.46 19.77 24.42
N ASP A 54 -11.76 19.63 24.22
CA ASP A 54 -12.61 18.70 24.95
C ASP A 54 -13.46 17.86 23.97
N GLN A 55 -13.58 16.56 24.27
CA GLN A 55 -14.45 15.64 23.55
C GLN A 55 -15.57 15.18 24.50
N ASN A 56 -16.83 15.32 24.07
CA ASN A 56 -18.07 14.99 24.78
C ASN A 56 -18.64 16.08 25.72
N TRP A 57 -18.24 17.35 25.57
CA TRP A 57 -18.76 18.44 26.41
C TRP A 57 -20.03 19.16 25.92
N SER A 58 -20.32 19.18 24.62
CA SER A 58 -21.47 19.93 24.05
C SER A 58 -22.00 19.29 22.76
N PRO A 59 -23.34 19.28 22.57
CA PRO A 59 -24.13 18.07 22.67
C PRO A 59 -23.71 17.01 21.65
N VAL A 60 -23.53 15.79 22.15
CA VAL A 60 -23.30 14.59 21.34
C VAL A 60 -23.98 13.40 21.97
N SER A 61 -24.56 12.57 21.10
CA SER A 61 -25.12 11.30 21.50
C SER A 61 -24.02 10.32 21.88
N ALA A 62 -24.33 9.44 22.83
CA ALA A 62 -23.44 8.40 23.34
C ALA A 62 -22.93 7.39 22.28
N ALA A 63 -23.42 7.47 21.04
CA ALA A 63 -23.14 6.51 19.97
C ALA A 63 -21.93 6.86 19.06
N TYR A 64 -21.56 8.14 18.97
CA TYR A 64 -20.56 8.59 17.98
C TYR A 64 -19.34 9.30 18.60
N GLY A 65 -19.45 9.73 19.86
CA GLY A 65 -18.53 10.70 20.46
C GLY A 65 -18.58 12.05 19.74
N SER A 66 -18.12 13.13 20.38
CA SER A 66 -17.95 14.40 19.65
C SER A 66 -16.64 14.47 18.90
N ARG A 67 -16.62 15.31 17.87
CA ARG A 67 -15.37 15.93 17.45
C ARG A 67 -14.76 16.66 18.65
N ALA A 68 -13.43 16.70 18.73
CA ALA A 68 -12.76 17.51 19.73
C ALA A 68 -13.09 19.00 19.46
N LEU A 69 -13.63 19.70 20.46
CA LEU A 69 -14.04 21.10 20.36
C LEU A 69 -13.19 21.96 21.27
N LEU A 70 -12.98 23.20 20.85
CA LEU A 70 -12.50 24.24 21.76
C LEU A 70 -13.65 24.67 22.66
N VAL A 71 -13.51 24.43 23.95
CA VAL A 71 -14.54 24.69 24.96
C VAL A 71 -13.96 25.56 26.06
N LYS A 72 -14.75 26.55 26.48
CA LYS A 72 -14.44 27.41 27.62
C LYS A 72 -15.05 26.80 28.88
N HIS A 73 -14.21 26.32 29.79
CA HIS A 73 -14.60 25.69 31.03
C HIS A 73 -14.45 26.63 32.23
N SER A 74 -15.36 26.52 33.19
CA SER A 74 -15.14 26.97 34.56
C SER A 74 -14.46 25.86 35.38
N TYR A 75 -13.90 26.20 36.54
CA TYR A 75 -13.27 25.18 37.40
C TYR A 75 -14.25 24.23 38.09
N SER A 76 -15.55 24.56 38.07
CA SER A 76 -16.63 23.84 38.75
C SER A 76 -17.60 23.13 37.80
N ASP A 77 -17.41 23.23 36.49
CA ASP A 77 -18.34 22.62 35.53
C ASP A 77 -18.12 21.10 35.32
N GLY A 78 -19.12 20.45 34.73
CA GLY A 78 -19.16 19.00 34.52
C GLY A 78 -19.35 18.16 35.79
N PRO A 79 -19.27 16.81 35.67
CA PRO A 79 -19.57 15.89 36.76
C PRO A 79 -18.61 16.05 37.96
N GLY A 80 -19.09 16.79 38.97
CA GLY A 80 -18.41 17.07 40.23
C GLY A 80 -17.19 18.00 40.14
N GLY A 81 -17.12 18.83 39.08
CA GLY A 81 -16.08 19.85 38.90
C GLY A 81 -14.69 19.29 38.58
N VAL A 82 -13.78 20.17 38.18
CA VAL A 82 -12.37 19.80 38.02
C VAL A 82 -11.81 19.45 39.39
N ARG A 83 -11.21 18.27 39.56
CA ARG A 83 -10.64 17.85 40.85
C ARG A 83 -9.17 18.25 40.98
N TYR A 84 -8.43 18.09 39.89
CA TYR A 84 -7.02 18.46 39.81
C TYR A 84 -6.59 18.58 38.36
N PHE A 85 -5.44 19.21 38.15
CA PHE A 85 -4.77 19.29 36.86
C PHE A 85 -3.50 18.46 36.87
N VAL A 86 -3.24 17.76 35.77
CA VAL A 86 -2.01 17.00 35.57
C VAL A 86 -1.18 17.71 34.52
N ARG A 87 0.06 18.04 34.87
CA ARG A 87 1.05 18.63 33.97
C ARG A 87 2.09 17.58 33.57
N PRO A 88 2.05 17.11 32.32
CA PRO A 88 3.15 16.37 31.74
C PRO A 88 4.47 17.17 31.76
N PRO A 89 5.64 16.50 31.78
CA PRO A 89 6.94 17.15 31.70
C PRO A 89 7.18 17.69 30.28
N TYR A 90 6.61 18.85 29.97
CA TYR A 90 6.87 19.54 28.71
C TYR A 90 8.18 20.34 28.76
N LYS A 91 8.88 20.41 27.63
CA LYS A 91 9.89 21.43 27.34
C LYS A 91 9.20 22.56 26.57
N ALA A 92 9.56 23.81 26.85
CA ALA A 92 9.00 24.95 26.14
C ALA A 92 9.22 24.81 24.62
N GLU A 93 8.22 25.14 23.82
CA GLU A 93 8.40 25.23 22.37
C GLU A 93 9.45 26.31 22.05
N PRO A 94 10.35 26.07 21.09
CA PRO A 94 11.26 27.11 20.61
C PRO A 94 10.45 28.27 20.03
N LYS A 95 10.55 29.46 20.63
CA LYS A 95 9.86 30.65 20.09
C LYS A 95 10.44 30.97 18.70
N LYS A 96 9.59 30.98 17.67
CA LYS A 96 9.94 31.52 16.35
C LYS A 96 10.16 33.04 16.44
N PRO A 97 11.18 33.60 15.76
CA PRO A 97 11.36 35.05 15.68
C PRO A 97 10.17 35.72 15.01
N LYS A 98 9.72 36.87 15.53
CA LYS A 98 8.72 37.72 14.86
C LYS A 98 9.32 38.30 13.56
N PRO A 99 8.59 38.31 12.43
CA PRO A 99 9.04 38.97 11.21
C PRO A 99 9.13 40.49 11.43
N LYS A 100 10.22 41.09 10.94
CA LYS A 100 10.40 42.55 10.90
C LYS A 100 9.65 43.12 9.67
N PRO A 101 9.08 44.34 9.73
CA PRO A 101 8.31 44.90 8.63
C PRO A 101 9.23 45.34 7.48
N THR A 102 8.84 45.05 6.24
CA THR A 102 9.45 45.60 5.01
C THR A 102 8.71 46.87 4.60
N GLU A 103 9.46 47.95 4.41
CA GLU A 103 9.00 49.19 3.75
C GLU A 103 9.17 49.11 2.21
N PRO A 104 8.43 49.92 1.44
CA PRO A 104 8.15 49.70 0.02
C PRO A 104 9.12 50.37 -0.96
N ASP A 105 9.37 49.71 -2.09
CA ASP A 105 10.09 50.25 -3.25
C ASP A 105 9.29 51.31 -4.02
N LYS A 106 9.99 52.35 -4.49
CA LYS A 106 9.50 53.34 -5.46
C LYS A 106 10.30 53.23 -6.77
N PRO A 107 9.69 53.51 -7.95
CA PRO A 107 10.22 53.17 -9.27
C PRO A 107 10.90 54.36 -9.98
N LYS A 108 11.76 54.09 -10.98
CA LYS A 108 12.02 55.01 -12.11
C LYS A 108 12.47 54.30 -13.40
N ASP A 109 11.79 54.68 -14.48
CA ASP A 109 12.11 54.49 -15.90
C ASP A 109 13.35 55.28 -16.36
N ASN A 110 14.02 54.82 -17.43
CA ASN A 110 14.00 55.49 -18.76
C ASN A 110 15.04 54.94 -19.76
N ASN A 111 14.54 54.57 -20.95
CA ASN A 111 15.01 54.88 -22.31
C ASN A 111 16.52 55.01 -22.64
N THR A 112 17.00 54.30 -23.67
CA THR A 112 17.01 54.75 -25.09
C THR A 112 17.61 53.64 -25.98
N GLY A 113 17.12 53.54 -27.22
CA GLY A 113 17.51 52.51 -28.19
C GLY A 113 18.63 52.92 -29.15
N THR A 114 19.05 51.96 -29.98
CA THR A 114 19.38 52.16 -31.41
C THR A 114 19.63 50.81 -32.09
N THR A 115 18.99 50.62 -33.23
CA THR A 115 19.14 49.53 -34.21
C THR A 115 20.31 49.85 -35.16
N PRO A 116 20.89 48.85 -35.87
CA PRO A 116 20.52 48.66 -37.28
C PRO A 116 20.41 47.20 -37.77
N LYS A 117 19.72 47.04 -38.92
CA LYS A 117 19.41 45.86 -39.78
C LYS A 117 20.30 45.93 -41.05
N PRO A 118 20.17 45.11 -42.14
CA PRO A 118 19.93 43.65 -42.40
C PRO A 118 21.01 42.99 -43.32
N SER A 119 20.98 41.65 -43.53
CA SER A 119 20.91 41.01 -44.88
C SER A 119 20.91 39.45 -44.83
N ASP A 120 19.88 38.85 -45.43
CA ASP A 120 19.76 37.65 -46.29
C ASP A 120 20.79 36.49 -46.15
N THR A 121 20.42 35.20 -46.13
CA THR A 121 19.78 34.43 -47.22
C THR A 121 19.35 33.03 -46.71
N GLU A 122 18.22 32.49 -47.19
CA GLU A 122 17.78 31.10 -46.97
C GLU A 122 18.54 30.10 -47.88
N GLU A 123 18.94 28.94 -47.33
CA GLU A 123 19.14 27.71 -48.11
C GLU A 123 18.42 26.53 -47.43
N ALA A 124 17.49 25.94 -48.16
CA ALA A 124 16.63 24.85 -47.73
C ALA A 124 17.41 23.52 -47.61
N LYS A 125 17.31 22.84 -46.45
CA LYS A 125 17.79 21.46 -46.27
C LYS A 125 16.65 20.47 -46.46
N GLU A 126 16.81 19.63 -47.47
CA GLU A 126 15.90 18.60 -47.95
C GLU A 126 15.63 17.51 -46.89
N VAL A 127 14.36 17.25 -46.59
CA VAL A 127 13.92 16.29 -45.56
C VAL A 127 13.45 14.99 -46.22
N LYS A 128 14.11 13.85 -45.93
CA LYS A 128 13.64 12.52 -46.36
C LYS A 128 12.83 11.82 -45.27
N THR A 129 11.59 11.49 -45.60
CA THR A 129 10.66 10.81 -44.69
C THR A 129 10.90 9.30 -44.63
N ILE A 130 11.03 8.71 -43.44
CA ILE A 130 11.09 7.25 -43.26
C ILE A 130 9.86 6.79 -42.45
N LEU A 131 9.20 5.72 -42.92
CA LEU A 131 8.11 5.05 -42.20
C LEU A 131 8.71 4.10 -41.14
N LYS A 132 8.38 4.31 -39.86
CA LYS A 132 8.80 3.44 -38.76
C LYS A 132 7.60 2.71 -38.16
N ASP A 133 7.74 1.40 -37.98
CA ASP A 133 6.76 0.58 -37.28
C ASP A 133 6.80 0.88 -35.77
N VAL A 134 5.71 1.42 -35.23
CA VAL A 134 5.51 1.61 -33.80
C VAL A 134 4.60 0.50 -33.28
N LYS A 135 5.13 -0.30 -32.35
CA LYS A 135 4.33 -1.26 -31.56
C LYS A 135 3.57 -0.48 -30.50
N GLU A 136 2.25 -0.45 -30.62
CA GLU A 136 1.37 0.03 -29.55
C GLU A 136 0.93 -1.18 -28.73
N ILE A 137 1.34 -1.23 -27.46
CA ILE A 137 0.85 -2.21 -26.49
C ILE A 137 -0.40 -1.59 -25.87
N LYS A 138 -1.59 -2.04 -26.28
CA LYS A 138 -2.82 -1.74 -25.54
C LYS A 138 -2.90 -2.72 -24.38
N PHE A 139 -2.70 -2.22 -23.17
CA PHE A 139 -2.90 -3.00 -21.95
C PHE A 139 -4.38 -3.34 -21.81
N THR A 140 -4.70 -4.62 -21.74
CA THR A 140 -5.98 -5.09 -21.21
C THR A 140 -5.68 -6.15 -20.17
N ILE A 141 -6.26 -5.96 -18.98
CA ILE A 141 -6.24 -6.80 -17.77
C ILE A 141 -5.06 -6.48 -16.83
N ASP A 142 -5.42 -6.01 -15.63
CA ASP A 142 -4.51 -5.77 -14.51
C ASP A 142 -3.74 -7.04 -14.14
N ASP A 143 -2.41 -6.93 -14.13
CA ASP A 143 -1.40 -7.98 -13.85
C ASP A 143 -1.50 -8.59 -12.42
N VAL A 144 -2.53 -9.38 -12.15
CA VAL A 144 -2.49 -10.36 -11.06
C VAL A 144 -2.93 -11.72 -11.60
N GLU A 145 -1.96 -12.58 -11.92
CA GLU A 145 -2.21 -14.02 -11.98
C GLU A 145 -2.73 -14.48 -10.61
N THR A 146 -4.06 -14.60 -10.52
CA THR A 146 -4.76 -15.18 -9.38
C THR A 146 -5.36 -16.50 -9.85
N ASN A 147 -4.75 -17.63 -9.45
CA ASN A 147 -5.38 -18.94 -9.68
C ASN A 147 -6.63 -19.11 -8.80
N PHE A 148 -6.83 -18.27 -7.78
CA PHE A 148 -8.06 -18.16 -7.00
C PHE A 148 -8.12 -16.78 -6.30
N PRO A 149 -9.30 -16.16 -6.14
CA PRO A 149 -9.41 -14.89 -5.43
C PRO A 149 -9.02 -15.03 -3.94
N ALA A 150 -8.37 -14.02 -3.38
CA ALA A 150 -7.98 -14.00 -1.97
C ALA A 150 -9.21 -13.84 -1.06
N PHE A 151 -9.35 -14.72 -0.07
CA PHE A 151 -10.52 -14.76 0.81
C PHE A 151 -10.35 -13.85 2.04
N ILE A 152 -11.32 -12.95 2.26
CA ILE A 152 -11.34 -11.98 3.35
C ILE A 152 -12.57 -12.27 4.22
N PRO A 153 -12.43 -12.89 5.41
CA PRO A 153 -13.55 -13.06 6.33
C PRO A 153 -13.76 -11.78 7.15
N HIS A 154 -14.90 -11.10 6.97
CA HIS A 154 -15.19 -9.85 7.68
C HIS A 154 -16.64 -9.78 8.13
N ARG A 155 -16.99 -10.69 9.02
CA ARG A 155 -18.36 -11.09 9.33
C ARG A 155 -19.05 -10.08 10.25
N ILE A 156 -19.44 -8.96 9.66
CA ILE A 156 -20.02 -7.81 10.35
C ILE A 156 -21.55 -7.79 10.31
N ALA A 157 -22.16 -8.52 9.38
CA ALA A 157 -23.60 -8.59 9.23
C ALA A 157 -24.19 -9.62 10.21
N LYS A 158 -25.08 -9.13 11.08
CA LYS A 158 -25.92 -9.95 11.96
C LYS A 158 -27.31 -10.07 11.33
N GLY A 159 -28.05 -11.09 11.72
CA GLY A 159 -29.40 -11.35 11.22
C GLY A 159 -29.96 -12.63 11.83
N LYS A 160 -31.13 -13.04 11.33
CA LYS A 160 -31.77 -14.30 11.72
C LYS A 160 -30.93 -15.48 11.25
N ASP A 161 -30.74 -16.46 12.12
CA ASP A 161 -30.01 -17.69 11.81
C ASP A 161 -30.99 -18.71 11.18
N ARG A 162 -30.72 -19.13 9.94
CA ARG A 162 -31.43 -20.20 9.21
C ARG A 162 -30.74 -21.56 9.32
N GLY A 163 -29.72 -21.67 10.16
CA GLY A 163 -28.76 -22.77 10.13
C GLY A 163 -27.98 -22.82 8.82
N ARG A 164 -27.16 -23.85 8.61
CA ARG A 164 -26.35 -24.02 7.39
C ARG A 164 -27.16 -24.59 6.21
N SER A 165 -28.39 -24.12 6.01
CA SER A 165 -29.37 -24.73 5.09
C SER A 165 -29.96 -23.80 4.01
N PRO A 166 -29.15 -22.98 3.29
CA PRO A 166 -29.67 -22.29 2.10
C PRO A 166 -30.17 -23.30 1.06
N LYS A 167 -31.28 -22.99 0.41
CA LYS A 167 -31.96 -23.85 -0.58
C LYS A 167 -31.67 -23.46 -2.02
N LYS A 168 -31.34 -22.19 -2.25
CA LYS A 168 -31.09 -21.58 -3.56
C LYS A 168 -29.89 -20.64 -3.49
N VAL A 169 -29.48 -20.12 -4.64
CA VAL A 169 -28.49 -19.06 -4.75
C VAL A 169 -29.12 -17.85 -5.43
N LEU A 170 -28.73 -16.66 -4.97
CA LEU A 170 -29.09 -15.39 -5.59
C LEU A 170 -27.81 -14.71 -6.07
N ILE A 171 -27.76 -14.36 -7.35
CA ILE A 171 -26.64 -13.66 -7.98
C ILE A 171 -27.12 -12.26 -8.34
N ARG A 172 -26.33 -11.25 -7.98
CA ARG A 172 -26.53 -9.87 -8.43
C ARG A 172 -25.19 -9.18 -8.64
N ASP A 173 -25.22 -7.98 -9.21
CA ASP A 173 -24.02 -7.22 -9.51
C ASP A 173 -23.75 -6.15 -8.44
N ALA A 174 -22.47 -5.81 -8.26
CA ALA A 174 -22.05 -4.70 -7.43
C ALA A 174 -21.31 -3.64 -8.26
N GLY A 175 -21.80 -2.40 -8.11
CA GLY A 175 -21.23 -1.15 -8.62
C GLY A 175 -19.71 -1.17 -8.80
N THR A 176 -19.08 -1.30 -7.64
CA THR A 176 -17.67 -1.53 -7.40
C THR A 176 -17.57 -2.42 -6.17
N MET A 177 -16.41 -3.00 -5.87
CA MET A 177 -16.20 -3.64 -4.56
C MET A 177 -16.54 -2.62 -3.46
N CYS A 178 -17.46 -2.98 -2.55
CA CYS A 178 -17.86 -2.09 -1.47
C CYS A 178 -16.62 -1.65 -0.67
N SER A 179 -16.49 -0.40 -0.27
CA SER A 179 -15.32 -0.02 0.52
C SER A 179 -15.48 -0.53 1.97
N VAL A 180 -14.36 -0.83 2.63
CA VAL A 180 -14.34 -1.12 4.08
C VAL A 180 -15.04 0.00 4.86
N LEU A 181 -14.89 1.25 4.41
CA LEU A 181 -15.51 2.42 5.01
C LEU A 181 -17.04 2.44 4.83
N ASP A 182 -17.56 2.11 3.66
CA ASP A 182 -19.00 2.07 3.37
C ASP A 182 -19.70 0.98 4.20
N LEU A 183 -19.08 -0.19 4.33
CA LEU A 183 -19.58 -1.26 5.19
C LEU A 183 -19.56 -0.91 6.67
N TYR A 184 -18.53 -0.21 7.16
CA TYR A 184 -18.54 0.32 8.53
C TYR A 184 -19.52 1.47 8.74
N THR A 185 -19.90 2.17 7.68
CA THR A 185 -20.89 3.26 7.71
C THR A 185 -22.31 2.69 7.72
N THR A 186 -22.60 1.70 6.89
CA THR A 186 -23.85 0.92 6.90
C THR A 186 -24.03 0.18 8.24
N ARG A 187 -22.94 -0.39 8.79
CA ARG A 187 -22.91 -0.95 10.14
C ARG A 187 -23.19 0.08 11.23
N ARG A 188 -22.96 1.39 11.05
CA ARG A 188 -23.17 2.39 12.12
C ARG A 188 -24.52 3.12 12.01
N LYS A 189 -25.21 3.00 10.87
CA LYS A 189 -26.47 3.72 10.60
C LYS A 189 -27.72 2.83 10.66
N TYR A 190 -27.62 1.53 10.34
CA TYR A 190 -28.79 0.63 10.19
C TYR A 190 -28.60 -0.74 10.86
N ILE A 191 -27.95 -0.80 12.03
CA ILE A 191 -27.72 -2.04 12.79
C ILE A 191 -29.05 -2.72 13.09
N ARG A 192 -29.51 -3.61 12.19
CA ARG A 192 -30.31 -4.82 12.38
C ARG A 192 -30.90 -5.39 11.08
N ASN A 193 -30.98 -4.63 9.96
CA ASN A 193 -31.64 -5.08 8.71
C ASN A 193 -30.82 -4.85 7.41
N ALA A 194 -29.49 -4.77 7.47
CA ALA A 194 -28.69 -4.46 6.27
C ALA A 194 -28.75 -5.59 5.22
N GLU A 195 -29.06 -5.26 3.97
CA GLU A 195 -29.13 -6.17 2.80
C GLU A 195 -27.77 -6.63 2.28
N LEU A 196 -26.77 -6.76 3.15
CA LEU A 196 -25.43 -7.22 2.75
C LEU A 196 -25.47 -8.68 2.30
N PRO A 197 -24.82 -9.04 1.19
CA PRO A 197 -24.79 -10.41 0.67
C PRO A 197 -23.96 -11.31 1.58
N HIS A 198 -23.86 -12.59 1.24
CA HIS A 198 -22.89 -13.47 1.90
C HIS A 198 -21.48 -13.22 1.39
N TYR A 199 -21.35 -12.90 0.10
CA TYR A 199 -20.07 -12.69 -0.55
C TYR A 199 -20.11 -11.54 -1.55
N TYR A 200 -19.08 -10.72 -1.54
CA TYR A 200 -18.66 -9.90 -2.68
C TYR A 200 -17.51 -10.61 -3.36
N ILE A 201 -17.55 -10.76 -4.69
CA ILE A 201 -16.56 -11.54 -5.44
C ILE A 201 -16.10 -10.77 -6.68
N ASP A 202 -14.78 -10.69 -6.86
CA ASP A 202 -14.13 -10.41 -8.13
C ASP A 202 -13.01 -11.44 -8.39
N ARG A 203 -12.24 -11.26 -9.47
CA ARG A 203 -11.11 -12.13 -9.81
C ARG A 203 -10.00 -12.16 -8.75
N ASN A 204 -9.83 -11.08 -7.99
CA ASN A 204 -8.74 -10.89 -7.05
C ASN A 204 -9.13 -11.20 -5.59
N TYR A 205 -10.38 -10.97 -5.19
CA TYR A 205 -10.84 -11.05 -3.82
C TYR A 205 -12.24 -11.67 -3.68
N ILE A 206 -12.43 -12.46 -2.63
CA ILE A 206 -13.74 -12.87 -2.11
C ILE A 206 -13.86 -12.29 -0.71
N TRP A 207 -14.86 -11.46 -0.48
CA TRP A 207 -15.10 -10.84 0.82
C TRP A 207 -16.39 -11.37 1.44
N GLN A 208 -16.31 -11.86 2.68
CA GLN A 208 -17.44 -12.45 3.40
C GLN A 208 -17.92 -11.51 4.52
N PRO A 209 -18.88 -10.61 4.24
CA PRO A 209 -19.47 -9.73 5.25
C PRO A 209 -20.51 -10.42 6.14
N ARG A 210 -21.10 -11.54 5.70
CA ARG A 210 -22.16 -12.29 6.41
C ARG A 210 -21.82 -13.78 6.49
N TYR A 211 -22.10 -14.39 7.64
CA TYR A 211 -22.06 -15.85 7.78
C TYR A 211 -23.16 -16.51 6.93
N GLU A 212 -22.88 -17.64 6.30
CA GLU A 212 -23.86 -18.38 5.47
C GLU A 212 -25.05 -18.95 6.23
N GLN A 213 -24.96 -19.05 7.55
CA GLN A 213 -26.08 -19.44 8.38
C GLN A 213 -27.03 -18.26 8.69
N ILE A 214 -26.63 -17.04 8.38
CA ILE A 214 -27.40 -15.84 8.67
C ILE A 214 -28.15 -15.40 7.41
N GLU A 215 -29.47 -15.26 7.50
CA GLU A 215 -30.37 -14.79 6.43
C GLU A 215 -29.93 -13.42 5.88
N VAL A 216 -30.01 -13.28 4.54
CA VAL A 216 -30.12 -11.96 3.89
C VAL A 216 -31.61 -11.63 3.88
N PRO A 217 -32.07 -10.50 4.45
CA PRO A 217 -33.49 -10.29 4.66
C PRO A 217 -34.33 -10.30 3.38
N SER A 218 -33.82 -9.78 2.26
CA SER A 218 -34.52 -9.85 0.96
C SER A 218 -34.56 -11.25 0.34
N ALA A 219 -33.68 -12.15 0.76
CA ALA A 219 -33.52 -13.48 0.17
C ALA A 219 -33.16 -14.54 1.23
N PRO A 220 -34.06 -14.82 2.19
CA PRO A 220 -33.74 -15.60 3.39
C PRO A 220 -33.38 -17.07 3.08
N ASP A 221 -33.97 -17.67 2.05
CA ASP A 221 -33.66 -19.05 1.63
C ASP A 221 -32.42 -19.16 0.73
N CYS A 222 -31.76 -18.04 0.41
CA CYS A 222 -30.71 -18.00 -0.61
C CYS A 222 -29.31 -17.80 -0.02
N LEU A 223 -28.32 -18.41 -0.66
CA LEU A 223 -26.95 -17.95 -0.60
C LEU A 223 -26.76 -16.81 -1.63
N VAL A 224 -26.79 -15.58 -1.13
CA VAL A 224 -26.62 -14.36 -1.94
C VAL A 224 -25.14 -14.04 -2.20
N ILE A 225 -24.78 -13.83 -3.46
CA ILE A 225 -23.47 -13.30 -3.88
C ILE A 225 -23.62 -12.04 -4.72
N GLU A 226 -22.61 -11.18 -4.66
CA GLU A 226 -22.46 -9.99 -5.49
C GLU A 226 -21.20 -10.07 -6.34
N VAL A 227 -21.35 -10.01 -7.66
CA VAL A 227 -20.23 -9.94 -8.61
C VAL A 227 -19.80 -8.50 -8.78
N CYS A 228 -18.56 -8.17 -8.44
CA CYS A 228 -18.10 -6.78 -8.44
C CYS A 228 -17.66 -6.31 -9.84
N GLY A 229 -17.75 -5.01 -10.06
CA GLY A 229 -17.12 -4.31 -11.18
C GLY A 229 -18.06 -3.98 -12.33
N ASP A 230 -19.37 -3.89 -12.08
CA ASP A 230 -20.36 -3.69 -13.15
C ASP A 230 -20.23 -2.33 -13.87
N TYR A 231 -19.85 -1.23 -13.21
CA TYR A 231 -19.62 0.05 -13.88
C TYR A 231 -18.14 0.28 -14.20
N SER A 232 -17.24 -0.36 -13.46
CA SER A 232 -15.81 -0.03 -13.48
C SER A 232 -14.98 -0.88 -14.44
N ASP A 233 -15.35 -2.15 -14.64
CA ASP A 233 -14.48 -3.11 -15.30
C ASP A 233 -14.76 -3.18 -16.81
N SER A 234 -13.77 -3.60 -17.59
CA SER A 234 -14.00 -3.93 -19.01
C SER A 234 -14.93 -5.14 -19.11
N LYS A 235 -15.60 -5.34 -20.26
CA LYS A 235 -16.46 -6.51 -20.49
C LYS A 235 -15.74 -7.83 -20.17
N ASN A 236 -14.48 -7.97 -20.60
CA ASN A 236 -13.72 -9.20 -20.38
C ASN A 236 -13.32 -9.37 -18.91
N ASP A 237 -12.96 -8.28 -18.23
CA ASP A 237 -12.62 -8.30 -16.80
C ASP A 237 -13.85 -8.65 -15.94
N PHE A 238 -15.03 -8.12 -16.32
CA PHE A 238 -16.28 -8.45 -15.66
C PHE A 238 -16.67 -9.93 -15.87
N ILE A 239 -16.56 -10.44 -17.09
CA ILE A 239 -16.78 -11.88 -17.37
C ILE A 239 -15.79 -12.75 -16.57
N LEU A 240 -14.56 -12.29 -16.38
CA LEU A 240 -13.59 -12.98 -15.53
C LEU A 240 -14.02 -12.98 -14.05
N ASN A 241 -14.52 -11.85 -13.53
CA ASN A 241 -15.11 -11.78 -12.19
C ASN A 241 -16.29 -12.76 -12.06
N GLU A 242 -17.16 -12.87 -13.07
CA GLU A 242 -18.27 -13.83 -13.10
C GLU A 242 -17.79 -15.28 -13.08
N ILE A 243 -16.75 -15.64 -13.84
CA ILE A 243 -16.17 -17.00 -13.81
C ILE A 243 -15.68 -17.35 -12.40
N HIS A 244 -14.93 -16.45 -11.75
CA HIS A 244 -14.45 -16.67 -10.38
C HIS A 244 -15.59 -16.74 -9.35
N ALA A 245 -16.60 -15.89 -9.49
CA ALA A 245 -17.81 -15.92 -8.66
C ALA A 245 -18.56 -17.25 -8.79
N MET A 246 -18.74 -17.74 -10.03
CA MET A 246 -19.42 -19.01 -10.29
C MET A 246 -18.63 -20.22 -9.77
N ILE A 247 -17.30 -20.23 -9.91
CA ILE A 247 -16.44 -21.28 -9.33
C ILE A 247 -16.63 -21.36 -7.82
N TYR A 248 -16.56 -20.21 -7.14
CA TYR A 248 -16.72 -20.15 -5.70
C TYR A 248 -18.13 -20.56 -5.27
N LEU A 249 -19.16 -20.00 -5.93
CA LEU A 249 -20.56 -20.25 -5.64
C LEU A 249 -20.90 -21.74 -5.74
N ILE A 250 -20.46 -22.41 -6.80
CA ILE A 250 -20.76 -23.83 -7.01
C ILE A 250 -20.07 -24.71 -5.97
N GLY A 251 -18.86 -24.32 -5.52
CA GLY A 251 -18.22 -24.94 -4.36
C GLY A 251 -19.09 -24.84 -3.09
N ARG A 252 -19.73 -23.68 -2.87
CA ARG A 252 -20.65 -23.48 -1.73
C ARG A 252 -21.98 -24.20 -1.92
N MET A 253 -22.53 -24.26 -3.12
CA MET A 253 -23.72 -25.04 -3.44
C MET A 253 -23.51 -26.52 -3.09
N LYS A 254 -22.37 -27.10 -3.49
CA LYS A 254 -22.00 -28.47 -3.15
C LYS A 254 -21.91 -28.68 -1.63
N PHE A 255 -21.32 -27.72 -0.91
CA PHE A 255 -21.21 -27.77 0.55
C PHE A 255 -22.58 -27.76 1.26
N HIS A 256 -23.56 -27.03 0.72
CA HIS A 256 -24.92 -26.93 1.26
C HIS A 256 -25.92 -27.91 0.62
N SER A 257 -25.46 -28.84 -0.21
CA SER A 257 -26.33 -29.77 -0.95
C SER A 257 -27.40 -29.07 -1.82
N ILE A 258 -27.09 -27.88 -2.34
CA ILE A 258 -27.97 -27.17 -3.29
C ILE A 258 -27.77 -27.81 -4.67
N PRO A 259 -28.84 -28.31 -5.33
CA PRO A 259 -28.72 -28.97 -6.63
C PRO A 259 -28.21 -28.04 -7.73
N MET A 260 -27.33 -28.53 -8.61
CA MET A 260 -26.84 -27.78 -9.77
C MET A 260 -27.86 -27.85 -10.93
N LYS A 261 -28.98 -27.13 -10.79
CA LYS A 261 -30.04 -27.01 -11.80
C LYS A 261 -30.52 -25.57 -11.86
N GLN A 262 -31.06 -25.16 -13.00
CA GLN A 262 -31.50 -23.78 -13.25
C GLN A 262 -32.46 -23.24 -12.16
N SER A 263 -33.39 -24.06 -11.67
CA SER A 263 -34.35 -23.66 -10.62
C SER A 263 -33.72 -23.40 -9.24
N SER A 264 -32.44 -23.73 -9.06
CA SER A 264 -31.66 -23.37 -7.87
C SER A 264 -31.04 -21.97 -7.94
N PHE A 265 -31.01 -21.34 -9.12
CA PHE A 265 -30.44 -20.02 -9.34
C PHE A 265 -31.53 -18.95 -9.45
N ILE A 266 -31.25 -17.80 -8.89
CA ILE A 266 -32.04 -16.57 -9.03
C ILE A 266 -31.05 -15.47 -9.43
N ILE A 267 -31.45 -14.59 -10.34
CA ILE A 267 -30.70 -13.38 -10.69
C ILE A 267 -31.57 -12.18 -10.34
N GLU A 268 -31.00 -11.19 -9.67
CA GLU A 268 -31.73 -9.97 -9.33
C GLU A 268 -31.75 -8.99 -10.51
N SER A 269 -32.94 -8.65 -11.00
CA SER A 269 -33.14 -7.96 -12.27
C SER A 269 -32.81 -6.46 -12.25
N GLU A 270 -32.69 -5.86 -11.07
CA GLU A 270 -32.26 -4.47 -10.88
C GLU A 270 -30.76 -4.25 -11.15
N TYR A 271 -29.97 -5.33 -11.15
CA TYR A 271 -28.53 -5.32 -11.33
C TYR A 271 -28.19 -5.82 -12.75
N TRP A 272 -27.86 -4.86 -13.61
CA TRP A 272 -28.14 -4.94 -15.04
C TRP A 272 -27.06 -5.58 -15.91
N ARG A 273 -25.81 -5.68 -15.46
CA ARG A 273 -24.69 -5.98 -16.37
C ARG A 273 -24.61 -7.45 -16.73
N THR A 274 -24.77 -8.36 -15.78
CA THR A 274 -24.85 -9.80 -16.08
C THR A 274 -26.01 -10.10 -17.05
N ILE A 275 -27.14 -9.41 -16.90
CA ILE A 275 -28.30 -9.54 -17.81
C ILE A 275 -28.01 -8.91 -19.18
N LEU A 276 -27.30 -7.79 -19.22
CA LEU A 276 -26.89 -7.19 -20.49
C LEU A 276 -25.97 -8.11 -21.27
N GLU A 277 -24.92 -8.62 -20.63
CA GLU A 277 -23.85 -9.36 -21.30
C GLU A 277 -24.31 -10.75 -21.77
N HIS A 278 -25.15 -11.42 -20.97
CA HIS A 278 -25.57 -12.81 -21.24
C HIS A 278 -27.01 -12.95 -21.70
N GLY A 279 -27.91 -12.09 -21.19
CA GLY A 279 -29.31 -12.03 -21.61
C GLY A 279 -29.52 -11.22 -22.90
N ALA A 280 -28.52 -10.42 -23.31
CA ALA A 280 -28.62 -9.44 -24.40
C ALA A 280 -29.79 -8.44 -24.20
N TRP A 281 -30.04 -8.08 -22.94
CA TRP A 281 -31.15 -7.24 -22.55
C TRP A 281 -30.66 -6.06 -21.70
N ASN A 282 -30.92 -4.84 -22.18
CA ASN A 282 -30.58 -3.62 -21.45
C ASN A 282 -31.79 -3.21 -20.59
N THR A 283 -31.72 -3.44 -19.28
CA THR A 283 -32.83 -3.13 -18.36
C THR A 283 -33.06 -1.63 -18.18
N VAL A 284 -32.04 -0.79 -18.43
CA VAL A 284 -32.16 0.68 -18.38
C VAL A 284 -33.06 1.19 -19.50
N THR A 285 -32.95 0.61 -20.71
CA THR A 285 -33.73 1.08 -21.88
C THR A 285 -34.98 0.26 -22.16
N LYS A 286 -35.01 -1.01 -21.75
CA LYS A 286 -36.11 -1.94 -22.05
C LYS A 286 -36.93 -2.35 -20.82
N GLY A 287 -36.57 -1.89 -19.62
CA GLY A 287 -37.24 -2.25 -18.38
C GLY A 287 -36.94 -3.69 -17.93
N GLN A 288 -37.79 -4.19 -17.03
CA GLN A 288 -37.63 -5.50 -16.40
C GLN A 288 -37.56 -6.63 -17.46
N PRO A 289 -36.58 -7.54 -17.36
CA PRO A 289 -36.43 -8.63 -18.31
C PRO A 289 -37.56 -9.65 -18.18
N SER A 290 -37.94 -10.30 -19.28
CA SER A 290 -38.87 -11.44 -19.23
C SER A 290 -38.22 -12.66 -18.58
N LYS A 291 -39.04 -13.59 -18.08
CA LYS A 291 -38.54 -14.84 -17.49
C LYS A 291 -37.62 -15.63 -18.43
N LYS A 292 -37.93 -15.62 -19.74
CA LYS A 292 -37.11 -16.24 -20.79
C LYS A 292 -35.70 -15.63 -20.89
N VAL A 293 -35.57 -14.32 -20.66
CA VAL A 293 -34.28 -13.62 -20.66
C VAL A 293 -33.48 -14.00 -19.42
N GLU A 294 -34.11 -14.01 -18.24
CA GLU A 294 -33.46 -14.46 -17.00
C GLU A 294 -32.96 -15.90 -17.10
N ASP A 295 -33.80 -16.79 -17.63
CA ASP A 295 -33.49 -18.20 -17.80
C ASP A 295 -32.29 -18.41 -18.73
N LYS A 296 -32.25 -17.66 -19.84
CA LYS A 296 -31.09 -17.62 -20.74
C LYS A 296 -29.83 -17.08 -20.04
N THR A 297 -29.95 -16.05 -19.21
CA THR A 297 -28.83 -15.51 -18.43
C THR A 297 -28.30 -16.55 -17.43
N ILE A 298 -29.17 -17.28 -16.73
CA ILE A 298 -28.78 -18.34 -15.80
C ILE A 298 -28.05 -19.46 -16.54
N GLU A 299 -28.58 -19.91 -17.69
CA GLU A 299 -27.92 -20.92 -18.53
C GLU A 299 -26.52 -20.47 -18.95
N ALA A 300 -26.36 -19.21 -19.35
CA ALA A 300 -25.06 -18.65 -19.71
C ALA A 300 -24.08 -18.64 -18.53
N LEU A 301 -24.51 -18.25 -17.32
CA LEU A 301 -23.66 -18.30 -16.12
C LEU A 301 -23.23 -19.73 -15.77
N ILE A 302 -24.15 -20.70 -15.88
CA ILE A 302 -23.84 -22.12 -15.70
C ILE A 302 -22.81 -22.57 -16.76
N ASN A 303 -22.99 -22.16 -18.01
CA ASN A 303 -22.08 -22.44 -19.10
C ASN A 303 -20.69 -21.82 -18.89
N LEU A 304 -20.58 -20.63 -18.29
CA LEU A 304 -19.30 -20.03 -17.90
C LEU A 304 -18.54 -20.95 -16.94
N TYR A 305 -19.22 -21.51 -15.94
CA TYR A 305 -18.60 -22.48 -15.05
C TYR A 305 -18.23 -23.79 -15.73
N GLN A 306 -19.13 -24.35 -16.56
CA GLN A 306 -18.87 -25.62 -17.25
C GLN A 306 -17.67 -25.50 -18.19
N ASN A 307 -17.51 -24.35 -18.86
CA ASN A 307 -16.41 -24.07 -19.78
C ASN A 307 -15.23 -23.33 -19.12
N ARG A 308 -15.23 -23.18 -17.79
CA ARG A 308 -14.28 -22.33 -17.04
C ARG A 308 -12.81 -22.62 -17.38
N GLU A 309 -12.45 -23.89 -17.55
CA GLU A 309 -11.05 -24.27 -17.81
C GLU A 309 -10.60 -23.77 -19.18
N LYS A 310 -11.45 -23.89 -20.20
CA LYS A 310 -11.20 -23.33 -21.52
C LYS A 310 -11.22 -21.80 -21.48
N LEU A 311 -12.23 -21.20 -20.86
CA LEU A 311 -12.40 -19.75 -20.83
C LEU A 311 -11.29 -19.02 -20.06
N LEU A 312 -10.78 -19.60 -18.96
CA LEU A 312 -9.63 -19.06 -18.22
C LEU A 312 -8.33 -19.20 -19.02
N ASN A 313 -8.23 -20.17 -19.92
CA ASN A 313 -7.07 -20.39 -20.79
C ASN A 313 -7.12 -19.57 -22.10
N ASP A 314 -8.33 -19.24 -22.59
CA ASP A 314 -8.58 -18.49 -23.82
C ASP A 314 -8.54 -16.95 -23.61
N ILE A 315 -8.31 -16.48 -22.38
CA ILE A 315 -8.15 -15.05 -22.08
C ILE A 315 -6.92 -14.52 -22.83
N PRO A 316 -7.08 -13.54 -23.75
CA PRO A 316 -5.97 -13.08 -24.57
C PRO A 316 -4.84 -12.51 -23.72
N SER A 317 -3.61 -13.01 -23.93
CA SER A 317 -2.40 -12.25 -23.62
C SER A 317 -2.26 -11.08 -24.60
N ASP A 318 -1.62 -9.99 -24.15
CA ASP A 318 -1.42 -8.71 -24.84
C ASP A 318 -1.50 -8.79 -26.39
N LYS A 319 -2.53 -8.18 -27.00
CA LYS A 319 -2.58 -8.01 -28.46
C LYS A 319 -1.65 -6.86 -28.88
N VAL A 320 -0.51 -7.20 -29.49
CA VAL A 320 0.40 -6.25 -30.13
C VAL A 320 -0.17 -5.85 -31.50
N SER A 321 -0.65 -4.62 -31.67
CA SER A 321 -0.91 -4.05 -33.00
C SER A 321 0.24 -3.14 -33.43
N LYS A 322 0.71 -3.29 -34.67
CA LYS A 322 1.72 -2.41 -35.29
C LYS A 322 1.01 -1.29 -36.05
N ARG A 323 1.44 -0.04 -35.86
CA ARG A 323 1.06 1.09 -36.73
C ARG A 323 2.30 1.75 -37.31
N LYS A 324 2.24 2.16 -38.58
CA LYS A 324 3.33 2.89 -39.25
C LYS A 324 3.21 4.38 -38.93
N ILE A 325 4.29 5.01 -38.48
CA ILE A 325 4.36 6.46 -38.28
C ILE A 325 5.53 7.01 -39.10
N LYS A 326 5.31 8.13 -39.81
CA LYS A 326 6.37 8.88 -40.50
C LYS A 326 7.23 9.63 -39.47
N VAL A 327 8.55 9.50 -39.57
CA VAL A 327 9.51 10.29 -38.80
C VAL A 327 10.60 10.80 -39.73
N GLU A 328 11.03 12.05 -39.53
CA GLU A 328 12.08 12.71 -40.29
C GLU A 328 13.36 12.75 -39.44
N VAL A 329 14.50 12.38 -40.05
CA VAL A 329 15.81 12.28 -39.36
C VAL A 329 16.88 12.94 -40.23
N SER A 330 17.70 13.81 -39.63
CA SER A 330 18.91 14.39 -40.24
C SER A 330 20.12 13.48 -39.99
N LYS A 331 20.96 13.28 -41.02
CA LYS A 331 22.18 12.48 -40.94
C LYS A 331 23.21 13.19 -40.06
N ASP A 332 23.55 12.56 -38.94
CA ASP A 332 24.86 12.55 -38.29
C ASP A 332 24.72 11.68 -37.05
N ASP A 333 24.92 10.37 -37.20
CA ASP A 333 25.22 9.42 -36.11
C ASP A 333 25.39 8.02 -36.73
N GLU A 334 26.49 7.84 -37.47
CA GLU A 334 27.05 6.52 -37.73
C GLU A 334 28.52 6.52 -37.29
N THR A 335 28.90 5.43 -36.60
CA THR A 335 30.26 4.92 -36.32
C THR A 335 30.94 5.19 -34.95
N THR A 336 30.95 4.10 -34.16
CA THR A 336 32.08 3.42 -33.48
C THR A 336 32.80 4.00 -32.26
N SER A 337 33.00 3.05 -31.34
CA SER A 337 33.63 3.01 -30.01
C SER A 337 35.15 2.84 -30.00
N THR A 338 35.86 3.48 -29.04
CA THR A 338 36.94 2.87 -28.20
C THR A 338 37.42 3.81 -27.06
N SER A 339 38.23 3.24 -26.16
CA SER A 339 38.39 3.49 -24.72
C SER A 339 39.44 4.53 -24.26
N ASN A 340 39.36 4.81 -22.95
CA ASN A 340 40.42 5.10 -21.95
C ASN A 340 40.74 6.54 -21.48
N ASP A 341 40.93 6.58 -20.15
CA ASP A 341 41.62 7.52 -19.25
C ASP A 341 40.93 8.74 -18.61
N LYS A 342 41.38 8.97 -17.37
CA LYS A 342 40.91 9.80 -16.25
C LYS A 342 42.08 10.73 -15.85
N PRO A 343 41.95 11.67 -14.90
CA PRO A 343 41.03 12.81 -14.69
C PRO A 343 41.74 14.19 -14.80
N LYS A 344 40.98 15.29 -14.87
CA LYS A 344 41.39 16.57 -14.24
C LYS A 344 40.19 17.48 -13.94
N ASP A 345 40.22 18.05 -12.73
CA ASP A 345 39.27 19.02 -12.18
C ASP A 345 39.33 20.37 -12.89
N THR A 346 38.19 21.06 -13.07
CA THR A 346 37.88 22.37 -12.42
C THR A 346 36.52 22.92 -12.88
N ASN A 347 35.90 23.66 -11.96
CA ASN A 347 34.57 24.29 -11.99
C ASN A 347 34.27 25.13 -13.25
N THR A 348 33.00 25.19 -13.66
CA THR A 348 32.13 26.39 -13.53
C THR A 348 30.69 26.08 -13.94
N SER A 349 29.75 26.52 -13.10
CA SER A 349 28.30 26.43 -13.27
C SER A 349 27.80 27.31 -14.41
N THR A 350 26.97 26.78 -15.29
CA THR A 350 25.90 27.56 -15.94
C THR A 350 24.74 26.63 -16.32
N SER A 351 23.58 26.98 -15.79
CA SER A 351 22.28 26.32 -15.98
C SER A 351 21.81 26.38 -17.43
N LYS A 352 21.70 25.22 -18.09
CA LYS A 352 20.85 25.04 -19.28
C LYS A 352 19.94 23.85 -19.07
N THR A 353 18.64 24.16 -19.02
CA THR A 353 17.50 23.25 -18.95
C THR A 353 17.63 22.17 -20.03
N THR A 354 18.06 20.97 -19.65
CA THR A 354 18.25 19.85 -20.56
C THR A 354 17.05 18.91 -20.45
N SER A 355 16.36 18.70 -21.56
CA SER A 355 15.38 17.64 -21.75
C SER A 355 16.03 16.29 -21.42
N VAL A 356 15.56 15.64 -20.35
CA VAL A 356 16.12 14.39 -19.84
C VAL A 356 15.86 13.26 -20.83
N LYS A 357 16.89 12.85 -21.58
CA LYS A 357 16.94 11.53 -22.24
C LYS A 357 16.70 10.45 -21.17
N LYS A 358 15.63 9.65 -21.30
CA LYS A 358 15.33 8.54 -20.38
C LYS A 358 16.48 7.52 -20.40
N LYS A 359 17.30 7.53 -19.35
CA LYS A 359 18.36 6.53 -19.11
C LYS A 359 17.71 5.15 -18.92
N GLN A 360 18.07 4.19 -19.77
CA GLN A 360 17.60 2.80 -19.65
C GLN A 360 18.23 2.13 -18.43
N PRO A 361 17.53 1.20 -17.75
CA PRO A 361 18.07 0.50 -16.59
C PRO A 361 19.24 -0.41 -17.00
N THR A 362 20.27 -0.48 -16.15
CA THR A 362 21.39 -1.40 -16.28
C THR A 362 21.01 -2.78 -15.74
N VAL A 363 21.23 -3.83 -16.52
CA VAL A 363 20.89 -5.21 -16.14
C VAL A 363 22.14 -6.09 -16.22
N THR A 364 22.50 -6.72 -15.10
CA THR A 364 23.52 -7.77 -15.04
C THR A 364 22.83 -9.12 -14.97
N VAL A 365 23.19 -10.06 -15.85
CA VAL A 365 22.66 -11.44 -15.80
C VAL A 365 23.68 -12.34 -15.10
N VAL A 366 23.23 -13.14 -14.14
CA VAL A 366 24.08 -14.08 -13.40
C VAL A 366 23.46 -15.47 -13.42
N TYR A 367 24.27 -16.49 -13.70
CA TYR A 367 23.82 -17.87 -13.73
C TYR A 367 24.15 -18.58 -12.42
N SER A 368 23.21 -19.38 -11.93
CA SER A 368 23.42 -20.31 -10.82
C SER A 368 24.08 -21.59 -11.34
N LYS A 369 24.92 -22.21 -10.50
CA LYS A 369 25.44 -23.57 -10.75
C LYS A 369 24.38 -24.67 -10.61
N TYR A 370 23.25 -24.37 -9.98
CA TYR A 370 22.14 -25.30 -9.78
C TYR A 370 21.13 -25.20 -10.91
N THR A 371 20.53 -26.33 -11.29
CA THR A 371 19.32 -26.34 -12.11
C THR A 371 18.14 -25.88 -11.28
N TYR A 372 17.07 -25.42 -11.94
CA TYR A 372 15.86 -24.95 -11.26
C TYR A 372 15.25 -26.03 -10.37
N ASN A 373 15.14 -27.26 -10.88
CA ASN A 373 14.57 -28.38 -10.13
C ASN A 373 15.42 -28.78 -8.93
N ASN A 374 16.75 -28.76 -9.06
CA ASN A 374 17.65 -29.05 -7.93
C ASN A 374 17.51 -27.99 -6.84
N ALA A 375 17.46 -26.71 -7.22
CA ALA A 375 17.24 -25.63 -6.28
C ALA A 375 15.87 -25.76 -5.59
N LEU A 376 14.79 -26.05 -6.33
CA LEU A 376 13.46 -26.27 -5.77
C LEU A 376 13.43 -27.47 -4.79
N ASN A 377 14.11 -28.56 -5.10
CA ASN A 377 14.24 -29.71 -4.18
C ASN A 377 14.88 -29.32 -2.85
N ILE A 378 15.99 -28.58 -2.91
CA ILE A 378 16.67 -28.09 -1.71
C ILE A 378 15.77 -27.15 -0.91
N GLN A 379 14.98 -26.31 -1.58
CA GLN A 379 14.04 -25.40 -0.91
C GLN A 379 12.94 -26.17 -0.18
N MET A 380 12.37 -27.20 -0.82
CA MET A 380 11.32 -28.02 -0.19
C MET A 380 11.81 -28.76 1.05
N ALA A 381 13.09 -29.13 1.12
CA ALA A 381 13.70 -29.72 2.31
C ALA A 381 13.82 -28.75 3.50
N ARG A 382 13.57 -27.45 3.30
CA ARG A 382 13.61 -26.41 4.36
C ARG A 382 12.22 -26.02 4.87
N ALA A 383 11.17 -26.76 4.48
CA ALA A 383 9.78 -26.50 4.87
C ALA A 383 9.39 -25.02 4.67
N PRO A 384 9.42 -24.51 3.42
CA PRO A 384 9.08 -23.12 3.14
C PRO A 384 7.64 -22.84 3.61
N GLN A 385 7.38 -21.63 4.09
CA GLN A 385 6.10 -21.28 4.71
C GLN A 385 5.25 -20.40 3.81
N VAL A 386 3.94 -20.42 4.02
CA VAL A 386 2.97 -19.51 3.42
C VAL A 386 1.91 -19.14 4.46
N ASN A 387 1.50 -17.87 4.48
CA ASN A 387 0.48 -17.37 5.40
C ASN A 387 -0.83 -17.10 4.64
N TYR A 388 -1.93 -17.69 5.10
CA TYR A 388 -3.28 -17.50 4.55
C TYR A 388 -4.16 -16.55 5.39
N GLY A 389 -3.55 -15.76 6.26
CA GLY A 389 -4.21 -14.84 7.19
C GLY A 389 -4.61 -15.46 8.53
N SER A 390 -4.81 -16.78 8.59
CA SER A 390 -5.13 -17.52 9.82
C SER A 390 -3.92 -18.12 10.55
N GLY A 391 -2.74 -18.10 9.92
CA GLY A 391 -1.53 -18.72 10.46
C GLY A 391 -0.50 -19.09 9.38
N TRP A 392 0.62 -19.64 9.82
CA TRP A 392 1.71 -20.13 8.96
C TRP A 392 1.55 -21.61 8.66
N TYR A 393 1.72 -21.99 7.39
CA TYR A 393 1.62 -23.37 6.91
C TYR A 393 2.78 -23.71 5.99
N ASN A 394 3.13 -25.00 5.91
CA ASN A 394 4.07 -25.48 4.90
C ASN A 394 3.51 -25.20 3.50
N ALA A 395 4.29 -24.48 2.69
CA ALA A 395 3.98 -24.21 1.30
C ALA A 395 4.09 -25.47 0.46
N SER A 396 3.17 -25.64 -0.48
CA SER A 396 3.25 -26.74 -1.44
C SER A 396 4.44 -26.56 -2.38
N ARG A 397 4.88 -27.66 -3.01
CA ARG A 397 5.91 -27.62 -4.05
C ARG A 397 5.53 -26.72 -5.22
N SER A 398 4.26 -26.74 -5.64
CA SER A 398 3.77 -25.89 -6.71
C SER A 398 3.79 -24.40 -6.34
N ALA A 399 3.34 -24.05 -5.13
CA ALA A 399 3.37 -22.67 -4.65
C ALA A 399 4.82 -22.15 -4.51
N THR A 400 5.71 -22.98 -3.96
CA THR A 400 7.14 -22.66 -3.84
C THR A 400 7.78 -22.47 -5.22
N SER A 401 7.49 -23.36 -6.18
CA SER A 401 7.95 -23.21 -7.56
C SER A 401 7.43 -21.92 -8.20
N ALA A 402 6.13 -21.62 -8.08
CA ALA A 402 5.57 -20.40 -8.63
C ALA A 402 6.25 -19.12 -8.08
N ALA A 403 6.60 -19.12 -6.78
CA ALA A 403 7.28 -18.02 -6.12
C ALA A 403 8.78 -17.89 -6.49
N MET A 404 9.41 -18.97 -6.94
CA MET A 404 10.82 -19.01 -7.38
C MET A 404 11.01 -18.73 -8.89
N ASN A 405 9.95 -18.67 -9.68
CA ASN A 405 10.08 -18.65 -11.14
C ASN A 405 10.68 -17.33 -11.67
N ASN A 406 11.99 -17.35 -11.96
CA ASN A 406 12.74 -16.19 -12.44
C ASN A 406 12.23 -15.58 -13.75
N ALA A 407 11.70 -16.40 -14.67
CA ALA A 407 11.19 -15.89 -15.94
C ALA A 407 9.91 -15.08 -15.73
N LYS A 408 8.98 -15.62 -14.93
CA LYS A 408 7.73 -14.95 -14.54
C LYS A 408 8.00 -13.67 -13.75
N ILE A 409 8.92 -13.73 -12.78
CA ILE A 409 9.33 -12.56 -11.99
C ILE A 409 9.92 -11.46 -12.88
N TRP A 410 10.83 -11.81 -13.79
CA TRP A 410 11.51 -10.83 -14.65
C TRP A 410 10.57 -10.15 -15.65
N ASN A 411 9.64 -10.92 -16.23
CA ASN A 411 8.75 -10.42 -17.26
C ASN A 411 7.62 -9.54 -16.69
N ASN A 412 7.27 -9.70 -15.41
CA ASN A 412 6.30 -8.83 -14.75
C ASN A 412 6.92 -7.50 -14.29
N SER A 413 6.28 -6.38 -14.63
CA SER A 413 6.80 -5.02 -14.42
C SER A 413 7.02 -4.64 -12.94
N LYS A 414 6.17 -5.15 -12.04
CA LYS A 414 6.25 -4.92 -10.58
C LYS A 414 7.18 -5.94 -9.93
N MET A 415 7.01 -7.22 -10.26
CA MET A 415 7.80 -8.30 -9.65
C MET A 415 9.28 -8.26 -10.06
N ARG A 416 9.64 -7.63 -11.17
CA ARG A 416 11.04 -7.39 -11.54
C ARG A 416 11.84 -6.67 -10.45
N TYR A 417 11.19 -5.89 -9.59
CA TYR A 417 11.86 -5.27 -8.44
C TYR A 417 12.36 -6.27 -7.39
N GLN A 418 11.94 -7.54 -7.44
CA GLN A 418 12.62 -8.62 -6.70
C GLN A 418 14.08 -8.80 -7.13
N MET A 419 14.41 -8.41 -8.35
CA MET A 419 15.74 -8.46 -8.97
C MET A 419 16.41 -7.08 -9.02
N LEU A 420 15.87 -6.06 -8.33
CA LEU A 420 16.56 -4.78 -8.15
C LEU A 420 17.85 -5.02 -7.36
N ASN A 421 18.95 -4.42 -7.81
CA ASN A 421 20.23 -4.46 -7.11
C ASN A 421 20.18 -3.52 -5.89
N LEU A 422 19.91 -4.12 -4.74
CA LEU A 422 19.83 -3.47 -3.44
C LEU A 422 21.20 -3.00 -2.95
N GLY A 423 22.27 -3.53 -3.54
CA GLY A 423 23.67 -3.18 -3.29
C GLY A 423 24.21 -2.03 -4.13
N LYS A 424 23.34 -1.20 -4.71
CA LYS A 424 23.71 -0.01 -5.46
C LYS A 424 22.93 1.21 -4.96
N TYR A 425 23.66 2.20 -4.48
CA TYR A 425 23.16 3.55 -4.24
C TYR A 425 22.74 4.18 -5.56
N GLN A 426 21.51 4.72 -5.64
CA GLN A 426 20.98 5.29 -6.87
C GLN A 426 21.15 6.82 -6.93
N GLY A 427 21.16 7.51 -5.79
CA GLY A 427 21.22 8.98 -5.76
C GLY A 427 19.86 9.65 -5.79
N ILE A 428 18.86 9.08 -5.12
CA ILE A 428 17.52 9.66 -5.05
C ILE A 428 17.59 11.00 -4.27
N PRO A 429 17.02 12.09 -4.81
CA PRO A 429 17.03 13.38 -4.11
C PRO A 429 16.38 13.31 -2.72
N VAL A 430 17.02 13.94 -1.73
CA VAL A 430 16.55 13.95 -0.33
C VAL A 430 15.12 14.48 -0.20
N SER A 431 14.73 15.45 -1.03
CA SER A 431 13.35 15.96 -1.09
C SER A 431 12.33 14.87 -1.46
N LYS A 432 12.66 13.99 -2.40
CA LYS A 432 11.83 12.83 -2.79
C LYS A 432 11.81 11.76 -1.70
N LEU A 433 12.94 11.51 -1.04
CA LEU A 433 12.98 10.63 0.13
C LEU A 433 12.07 11.16 1.26
N ASN A 434 12.13 12.46 1.55
CA ASN A 434 11.26 13.09 2.54
C ASN A 434 9.77 13.10 2.14
N GLN A 435 9.46 13.12 0.85
CA GLN A 435 8.09 12.94 0.36
C GLN A 435 7.53 11.55 0.75
N ILE A 436 8.34 10.50 0.63
CA ILE A 436 7.98 9.14 1.05
C ILE A 436 7.82 9.05 2.57
N LEU A 437 8.74 9.66 3.31
CA LEU A 437 8.83 9.55 4.77
C LEU A 437 7.82 10.43 5.52
N LYS A 438 7.12 11.34 4.84
CA LYS A 438 6.15 12.26 5.47
C LYS A 438 5.10 11.48 6.26
N GLY A 439 4.99 11.80 7.56
CA GLY A 439 4.00 11.19 8.45
C GLY A 439 4.32 9.76 8.90
N LYS A 440 5.55 9.28 8.67
CA LYS A 440 6.00 7.93 9.04
C LYS A 440 6.72 7.92 10.40
N GLY A 441 6.04 8.41 11.42
CA GLY A 441 6.56 8.47 12.79
C GLY A 441 7.93 9.15 12.90
N THR A 442 8.86 8.53 13.60
CA THR A 442 10.23 9.04 13.82
C THR A 442 11.13 8.96 12.58
N LEU A 443 10.67 8.31 11.51
CA LEU A 443 11.32 8.34 10.19
C LEU A 443 10.96 9.61 9.40
N SER A 444 9.91 10.34 9.79
CA SER A 444 9.50 11.57 9.11
C SER A 444 10.62 12.61 9.12
N GLY A 445 10.97 13.11 7.94
CA GLY A 445 12.07 14.07 7.75
C GLY A 445 13.48 13.47 7.75
N GLN A 446 13.63 12.14 7.86
CA GLN A 446 14.94 11.46 7.91
C GLN A 446 15.55 11.15 6.52
N GLY A 447 15.08 11.80 5.45
CA GLY A 447 15.56 11.55 4.09
C GLY A 447 17.07 11.73 3.93
N GLN A 448 17.67 12.70 4.64
CA GLN A 448 19.12 12.91 4.64
C GLN A 448 19.86 11.71 5.25
N ALA A 449 19.37 11.18 6.38
CA ALA A 449 20.00 10.03 7.03
C ALA A 449 19.95 8.77 6.16
N PHE A 450 18.83 8.55 5.44
CA PHE A 450 18.74 7.50 4.44
C PHE A 450 19.74 7.71 3.30
N ALA A 451 19.80 8.90 2.71
CA ALA A 451 20.74 9.22 1.65
C ALA A 451 22.20 8.98 2.09
N ASP A 452 22.58 9.47 3.28
CA ASP A 452 23.94 9.34 3.81
C ASP A 452 24.31 7.88 4.12
N GLY A 453 23.42 7.16 4.81
CA GLY A 453 23.63 5.75 5.14
C GLY A 453 23.72 4.88 3.88
N CYS A 454 22.81 5.09 2.94
CA CYS A 454 22.78 4.38 1.67
C CYS A 454 23.99 4.71 0.79
N LYS A 455 24.42 5.97 0.72
CA LYS A 455 25.64 6.35 0.00
C LYS A 455 26.88 5.71 0.62
N LYS A 456 27.01 5.81 1.94
CA LYS A 456 28.16 5.28 2.71
C LYS A 456 28.30 3.76 2.58
N TYR A 457 27.19 3.03 2.67
CA TYR A 457 27.18 1.57 2.59
C TYR A 457 26.76 1.04 1.22
N ASN A 458 26.66 1.90 0.22
CA ASN A 458 26.26 1.59 -1.14
C ASN A 458 24.96 0.75 -1.22
N ILE A 459 23.92 1.15 -0.49
CA ILE A 459 22.61 0.49 -0.48
C ILE A 459 21.62 1.30 -1.31
N ASN A 460 20.66 0.63 -1.95
CA ASN A 460 19.53 1.28 -2.58
C ASN A 460 18.59 1.95 -1.55
N GLU A 461 18.31 3.23 -1.74
CA GLU A 461 17.57 4.07 -0.80
C GLU A 461 16.11 3.62 -0.63
N ILE A 462 15.44 3.32 -1.74
CA ILE A 462 14.03 2.93 -1.73
C ILE A 462 13.85 1.58 -1.04
N TYR A 463 14.76 0.64 -1.27
CA TYR A 463 14.79 -0.62 -0.55
C TYR A 463 15.00 -0.42 0.95
N LEU A 464 15.99 0.37 1.37
CA LEU A 464 16.25 0.57 2.79
C LEU A 464 15.05 1.21 3.50
N ILE A 465 14.35 2.14 2.84
CA ILE A 465 13.09 2.72 3.35
C ILE A 465 11.98 1.68 3.41
N ALA A 466 11.77 0.89 2.35
CA ALA A 466 10.75 -0.17 2.33
C ALA A 466 10.98 -1.19 3.46
N HIS A 467 12.22 -1.58 3.67
CA HIS A 467 12.64 -2.47 4.75
C HIS A 467 12.35 -1.84 6.12
N ALA A 468 12.76 -0.58 6.33
CA ALA A 468 12.46 0.13 7.57
C ALA A 468 10.95 0.23 7.84
N PHE A 469 10.12 0.47 6.81
CA PHE A 469 8.67 0.52 6.98
C PHE A 469 8.07 -0.79 7.46
N LEU A 470 8.49 -1.91 6.88
CA LEU A 470 8.02 -3.23 7.29
C LEU A 470 8.39 -3.51 8.74
N GLU A 471 9.67 -3.37 9.09
CA GLU A 471 10.22 -3.81 10.38
C GLU A 471 9.87 -2.87 11.54
N SER A 472 9.50 -1.62 11.25
CA SER A 472 9.18 -0.63 12.29
C SER A 472 7.71 -0.21 12.34
N GLY A 473 6.85 -0.86 11.53
CA GLY A 473 5.46 -0.42 11.37
C GLY A 473 5.40 1.05 10.95
N TYR A 474 6.09 1.40 9.87
CA TYR A 474 6.19 2.79 9.36
C TYR A 474 6.75 3.80 10.37
N GLY A 475 7.74 3.39 11.18
CA GLY A 475 8.44 4.26 12.13
C GLY A 475 7.66 4.56 13.42
N THR A 476 6.58 3.83 13.70
CA THR A 476 5.73 4.06 14.88
C THR A 476 5.81 2.94 15.92
N SER A 477 6.53 1.85 15.65
CA SER A 477 6.67 0.76 16.62
C SER A 477 7.36 1.21 17.91
N ASN A 478 7.18 0.42 18.98
CA ASN A 478 7.82 0.68 20.28
C ASN A 478 9.34 0.85 20.16
N PHE A 479 10.01 0.04 19.35
CA PHE A 479 11.47 0.09 19.14
C PHE A 479 11.93 1.23 18.22
N ALA A 480 11.04 1.74 17.37
CA ALA A 480 11.30 2.88 16.49
C ALA A 480 10.98 4.23 17.14
N SER A 481 10.17 4.24 18.19
CA SER A 481 9.68 5.47 18.84
C SER A 481 10.75 6.28 19.59
N GLY A 482 11.91 5.70 19.88
CA GLY A 482 12.96 6.34 20.70
C GLY A 482 12.68 6.30 22.21
N ARG A 483 11.53 5.79 22.65
CA ARG A 483 11.09 5.81 24.06
C ARG A 483 12.05 5.10 25.03
N TYR A 484 12.88 4.19 24.52
CA TYR A 484 13.87 3.45 25.30
C TYR A 484 15.24 4.13 25.31
N GLY A 485 15.38 5.34 24.77
CA GLY A 485 16.66 6.06 24.63
C GLY A 485 17.51 5.61 23.43
N ALA A 486 16.98 4.72 22.60
CA ALA A 486 17.58 4.27 21.35
C ALA A 486 16.49 3.99 20.30
N TYR A 487 16.89 3.88 19.05
CA TYR A 487 16.03 3.65 17.90
C TYR A 487 16.47 2.39 17.17
N ASN A 488 15.52 1.55 16.75
CA ASN A 488 15.76 0.41 15.88
C ASN A 488 14.64 0.29 14.85
N TYR A 489 14.99 0.44 13.58
CA TYR A 489 14.05 0.45 12.46
C TYR A 489 14.04 -0.85 11.65
N PHE A 490 14.91 -1.80 11.97
CA PHE A 490 15.18 -2.97 11.14
C PHE A 490 15.06 -4.29 11.92
N GLY A 491 14.40 -4.26 13.09
CA GLY A 491 14.21 -5.44 13.93
C GLY A 491 15.51 -6.11 14.42
N ILE A 492 16.65 -5.40 14.37
CA ILE A 492 17.96 -6.02 14.62
C ILE A 492 18.07 -6.44 16.09
N GLY A 493 18.20 -7.74 16.35
CA GLY A 493 18.23 -8.31 17.69
C GLY A 493 16.85 -8.51 18.34
N ALA A 494 15.75 -8.42 17.58
CA ALA A 494 14.43 -8.80 18.05
C ALA A 494 14.19 -10.29 17.79
N TYR A 495 14.30 -11.10 18.84
CA TYR A 495 14.01 -12.54 18.77
C TYR A 495 12.60 -12.83 19.30
N ASP A 496 11.91 -13.84 18.77
CA ASP A 496 10.55 -14.20 19.23
C ASP A 496 10.49 -14.46 20.76
N SER A 497 11.54 -15.07 21.32
CA SER A 497 11.67 -15.35 22.74
C SER A 497 12.12 -14.15 23.59
N ASN A 498 12.74 -13.13 22.97
CA ASN A 498 13.22 -11.94 23.65
C ASN A 498 13.30 -10.73 22.70
N PRO A 499 12.16 -10.13 22.33
CA PRO A 499 12.14 -9.03 21.38
C PRO A 499 12.82 -7.77 21.94
N ASN A 500 12.87 -7.62 23.27
CA ASN A 500 13.47 -6.45 23.94
C ASN A 500 15.00 -6.39 23.81
N TYR A 501 15.67 -7.50 23.49
CA TYR A 501 17.12 -7.50 23.24
C TYR A 501 17.53 -6.53 22.12
N ALA A 502 16.62 -6.25 21.18
CA ALA A 502 16.80 -5.25 20.14
C ALA A 502 17.16 -3.86 20.66
N MET A 503 16.65 -3.48 21.84
CA MET A 503 16.95 -2.19 22.48
C MET A 503 18.27 -2.20 23.24
N THR A 504 18.63 -3.33 23.85
CA THR A 504 19.96 -3.52 24.44
C THR A 504 21.05 -3.36 23.37
N LEU A 505 20.84 -4.01 22.22
CA LEU A 505 21.77 -3.97 21.10
C LEU A 505 21.80 -2.59 20.42
N ALA A 506 20.65 -1.95 20.22
CA ALA A 506 20.61 -0.58 19.69
C ALA A 506 21.36 0.42 20.58
N LYS A 507 21.25 0.28 21.91
CA LYS A 507 21.99 1.12 22.87
C LYS A 507 23.49 0.86 22.81
N SER A 508 23.93 -0.40 22.78
CA SER A 508 25.36 -0.73 22.71
C SER A 508 25.99 -0.25 21.40
N TYR A 509 25.24 -0.21 20.31
CA TYR A 509 25.66 0.39 19.04
C TYR A 509 25.52 1.92 18.98
N GLY A 510 25.05 2.56 20.06
CA GLY A 510 24.93 4.01 20.14
C GLY A 510 23.85 4.60 19.22
N TRP A 511 22.80 3.84 18.90
CA TRP A 511 21.67 4.27 18.05
C TRP A 511 20.70 5.20 18.80
N THR A 512 21.24 6.27 19.39
CA THR A 512 20.52 7.21 20.25
C THR A 512 19.75 8.29 19.50
N THR A 513 19.78 8.27 18.16
CA THR A 513 19.02 9.17 17.29
C THR A 513 18.48 8.40 16.09
N PRO A 514 17.40 8.87 15.43
CA PRO A 514 16.90 8.27 14.20
C PRO A 514 17.99 8.10 13.15
N ALA A 515 18.80 9.13 12.91
CA ALA A 515 19.86 9.11 11.91
C ALA A 515 20.92 8.04 12.19
N LYS A 516 21.40 7.92 13.44
CA LYS A 516 22.37 6.87 13.82
C LYS A 516 21.80 5.47 13.61
N ALA A 517 20.52 5.25 13.94
CA ALA A 517 19.86 3.96 13.73
C ALA A 517 19.68 3.61 12.25
N ILE A 518 19.32 4.59 11.41
CA ILE A 518 19.18 4.40 9.95
C ILE A 518 20.54 4.02 9.33
N ILE A 519 21.59 4.77 9.65
CA ILE A 519 22.95 4.54 9.14
C ILE A 519 23.50 3.20 9.68
N GLY A 520 23.25 2.90 10.96
CA GLY A 520 23.65 1.63 11.58
C GLY A 520 22.94 0.42 10.97
N GLY A 521 21.64 0.53 10.71
CA GLY A 521 20.87 -0.50 10.02
C GLY A 521 21.33 -0.71 8.58
N ALA A 522 21.66 0.35 7.85
CA ALA A 522 22.29 0.25 6.53
C ALA A 522 23.59 -0.56 6.59
N LYS A 523 24.47 -0.29 7.56
CA LYS A 523 25.70 -1.06 7.78
C LYS A 523 25.40 -2.55 8.01
N PHE A 524 24.40 -2.85 8.83
CA PHE A 524 24.00 -4.22 9.16
C PHE A 524 23.48 -4.96 7.93
N VAL A 525 22.57 -4.36 7.16
CA VAL A 525 22.01 -4.97 5.94
C VAL A 525 23.11 -5.22 4.90
N ARG A 526 24.03 -4.27 4.72
CA ARG A 526 25.18 -4.42 3.81
C ARG A 526 26.04 -5.62 4.21
N ARG A 527 26.50 -5.67 5.46
CA ARG A 527 27.39 -6.75 5.95
C ARG A 527 26.70 -8.11 6.01
N GLY A 528 25.42 -8.15 6.40
CA GLY A 528 24.68 -9.38 6.64
C GLY A 528 24.21 -10.08 5.36
N TYR A 529 23.96 -9.32 4.28
CA TYR A 529 23.36 -9.86 3.05
C TYR A 529 24.09 -9.44 1.79
N ILE A 530 24.31 -8.14 1.59
CA ILE A 530 24.82 -7.65 0.31
C ILE A 530 26.26 -8.09 0.07
N ASP A 531 27.12 -8.02 1.09
CA ASP A 531 28.52 -8.49 1.01
C ASP A 531 28.63 -10.02 0.91
N ASN A 532 27.59 -10.74 1.35
CA ASN A 532 27.49 -12.20 1.21
C ASN A 532 26.89 -12.62 -0.15
N GLY A 533 26.86 -11.73 -1.13
CA GLY A 533 26.40 -12.02 -2.49
C GLY A 533 24.87 -12.07 -2.65
N GLN A 534 24.10 -11.61 -1.66
CA GLN A 534 22.64 -11.55 -1.72
C GLN A 534 22.13 -10.14 -2.02
N GLN A 535 22.49 -9.61 -3.18
CA GLN A 535 22.22 -8.20 -3.52
C GLN A 535 20.82 -7.91 -4.07
N THR A 536 19.92 -8.89 -4.12
CA THR A 536 18.52 -8.72 -4.57
C THR A 536 17.57 -9.37 -3.57
N LEU A 537 16.31 -8.94 -3.53
CA LEU A 537 15.29 -9.61 -2.70
C LEU A 537 15.23 -11.10 -3.06
N TYR A 538 15.27 -11.41 -4.36
CA TYR A 538 15.30 -12.78 -4.85
C TYR A 538 16.46 -13.59 -4.24
N ARG A 539 17.67 -13.03 -4.21
CA ARG A 539 18.83 -13.70 -3.60
C ARG A 539 18.73 -13.80 -2.08
N MET A 540 18.18 -12.78 -1.42
CA MET A 540 17.95 -12.82 0.03
C MET A 540 16.97 -13.92 0.43
N ARG A 541 15.94 -14.18 -0.39
CA ARG A 541 14.93 -15.22 -0.10
C ARG A 541 15.34 -16.61 -0.57
N TRP A 542 15.86 -16.73 -1.80
CA TRP A 542 16.03 -18.02 -2.47
C TRP A 542 17.49 -18.45 -2.59
N ASN A 543 18.43 -17.53 -2.38
CA ASN A 543 19.87 -17.73 -2.49
C ASN A 543 20.27 -18.66 -3.65
N PRO A 544 20.03 -18.25 -4.92
CA PRO A 544 20.21 -19.14 -6.07
C PRO A 544 21.65 -19.65 -6.22
N GLN A 545 22.65 -18.97 -5.65
CA GLN A 545 24.05 -19.42 -5.67
C GLN A 545 24.37 -20.47 -4.60
N SER A 546 23.56 -20.56 -3.54
CA SER A 546 23.60 -21.59 -2.50
C SER A 546 22.18 -21.86 -1.94
N PRO A 547 21.30 -22.55 -2.70
CA PRO A 547 19.89 -22.68 -2.36
C PRO A 547 19.65 -23.27 -0.96
N GLY A 548 18.56 -22.85 -0.30
CA GLY A 548 18.22 -23.35 1.04
C GLY A 548 19.11 -22.87 2.19
N THR A 549 20.09 -21.99 1.94
CA THR A 549 21.00 -21.45 2.97
C THR A 549 20.87 -19.94 3.10
N HIS A 550 21.11 -19.41 4.32
CA HIS A 550 21.15 -17.98 4.64
C HIS A 550 19.97 -17.17 4.09
N GLN A 551 18.75 -17.64 4.35
CA GLN A 551 17.53 -17.02 3.84
C GLN A 551 16.99 -15.97 4.81
N TYR A 552 16.59 -14.82 4.27
CA TYR A 552 16.07 -13.72 5.08
C TYR A 552 14.70 -14.05 5.70
N ALA A 553 13.86 -14.82 5.02
CA ALA A 553 12.51 -15.14 5.46
C ALA A 553 12.11 -16.57 5.06
N THR A 554 11.20 -17.16 5.85
CA THR A 554 10.59 -18.46 5.56
C THR A 554 9.39 -18.36 4.61
N ASP A 555 8.68 -17.22 4.60
CA ASP A 555 7.53 -16.96 3.73
C ASP A 555 7.91 -16.95 2.24
N ILE A 556 7.28 -17.78 1.43
CA ILE A 556 7.46 -17.78 -0.03
C ILE A 556 7.02 -16.46 -0.69
N ASN A 557 6.12 -15.69 -0.05
CA ASN A 557 5.60 -14.43 -0.60
C ASN A 557 6.39 -13.19 -0.16
N TRP A 558 7.41 -13.32 0.71
CA TRP A 558 8.17 -12.18 1.23
C TRP A 558 8.73 -11.27 0.11
N CYS A 559 9.35 -11.86 -0.92
CA CYS A 559 9.86 -11.10 -2.06
C CYS A 559 8.77 -10.32 -2.80
N LYS A 560 7.59 -10.93 -2.98
CA LYS A 560 6.44 -10.32 -3.66
C LYS A 560 5.96 -9.09 -2.89
N HIS A 561 5.80 -9.21 -1.57
CA HIS A 561 5.39 -8.09 -0.72
C HIS A 561 6.40 -6.94 -0.78
N GLN A 562 7.69 -7.25 -0.64
CA GLN A 562 8.74 -6.23 -0.67
C GLN A 562 8.89 -5.57 -2.05
N ALA A 563 8.83 -6.34 -3.14
CA ALA A 563 8.91 -5.78 -4.49
C ALA A 563 7.74 -4.86 -4.82
N ASN A 564 6.52 -5.19 -4.37
CA ASN A 564 5.35 -4.31 -4.50
C ASN A 564 5.57 -2.99 -3.76
N THR A 565 6.06 -3.04 -2.52
CA THR A 565 6.37 -1.83 -1.75
C THR A 565 7.42 -0.98 -2.47
N ILE A 566 8.54 -1.57 -2.89
CA ILE A 566 9.60 -0.85 -3.60
C ILE A 566 9.06 -0.21 -4.89
N TYR A 567 8.32 -0.96 -5.71
CA TYR A 567 7.70 -0.44 -6.93
C TYR A 567 6.81 0.77 -6.64
N ASN A 568 5.94 0.66 -5.64
CA ASN A 568 5.01 1.72 -5.26
C ASN A 568 5.74 2.96 -4.76
N LEU A 569 6.81 2.80 -3.98
CA LEU A 569 7.62 3.93 -3.50
C LEU A 569 8.32 4.65 -4.64
N TYR A 570 8.90 3.93 -5.60
CA TYR A 570 9.46 4.53 -6.82
C TYR A 570 8.39 5.29 -7.61
N SER A 571 7.22 4.68 -7.80
CA SER A 571 6.07 5.29 -8.49
C SER A 571 5.61 6.58 -7.80
N GLN A 572 5.49 6.59 -6.47
CA GLN A 572 5.07 7.75 -5.67
C GLN A 572 5.95 8.99 -5.89
N ILE A 573 7.24 8.79 -6.12
CA ILE A 573 8.19 9.90 -6.35
C ILE A 573 8.44 10.19 -7.83
N GLY A 574 7.81 9.44 -8.74
CA GLY A 574 7.96 9.56 -10.18
C GLY A 574 9.32 9.09 -10.71
N MET A 575 9.94 8.10 -10.03
CA MET A 575 11.25 7.56 -10.38
C MET A 575 11.17 6.05 -10.66
N LYS A 576 12.26 5.46 -11.15
CA LYS A 576 12.37 4.02 -11.42
C LYS A 576 13.70 3.49 -10.92
N GLY A 577 13.74 2.20 -10.58
CA GLY A 577 15.00 1.52 -10.28
C GLY A 577 15.94 1.53 -11.48
N GLU A 578 17.23 1.74 -11.23
CA GLU A 578 18.25 1.83 -12.29
C GLU A 578 19.06 0.55 -12.48
N TYR A 579 19.35 -0.20 -11.41
CA TYR A 579 20.29 -1.32 -11.44
C TYR A 579 19.58 -2.62 -11.09
N PHE A 580 19.68 -3.62 -11.96
CA PHE A 580 19.06 -4.94 -11.74
C PHE A 580 20.10 -6.06 -11.89
N ILE A 581 19.95 -7.10 -11.07
CA ILE A 581 20.68 -8.36 -11.22
C ILE A 581 19.65 -9.46 -11.50
N ARG A 582 19.64 -9.95 -12.73
CA ARG A 582 18.76 -11.03 -13.18
C ARG A 582 19.44 -12.37 -12.97
N ASP A 583 19.03 -13.09 -11.93
CA ASP A 583 19.46 -14.48 -11.72
C ASP A 583 18.79 -15.43 -12.71
N ARG A 584 19.54 -16.42 -13.20
CA ARG A 584 19.05 -17.53 -14.02
C ARG A 584 19.61 -18.84 -13.46
N TYR A 585 18.82 -19.90 -13.49
CA TYR A 585 19.32 -21.23 -13.14
C TYR A 585 20.07 -21.85 -14.32
N LYS A 586 20.95 -22.81 -14.03
CA LYS A 586 21.58 -23.64 -15.05
C LYS A 586 20.47 -24.32 -15.85
N SER A 587 20.59 -24.24 -17.18
CA SER A 587 19.70 -24.94 -18.11
C SER A 587 19.74 -26.44 -17.90
#